data_AF-A0A521L4Z4-F1
#
_entry.id   AF-A0A521L4Z4-F1
#
_cell.length_a   1.000
_cell.length_b   1.000
_cell.length_c   1.000
_cell.angle_alpha   90.00
_cell.angle_beta   90.00
_cell.angle_gamma   90.00
#
_symmetry.space_group_name_H-M   'P 1'
#
loop_
_entity.id
_entity.type
_entity.pdbx_description
1 polymer ?
#
loop_
_entity_poly.entity_id
_entity_poly.type
_entity_poly.pdbx_seq_one_letter_code
_entity_poly.pdbx_strand_id
1 'polypeptide(L)' 'MPFRSLSDPVDLARAQGALEKAWTMVKHAEPGADPEKERQRLAYIVAGLAELALDEDELANRAAERFRKSS' A
#
# COMPACT_ATOMS: atom_id res chain seq x y z
N MET A 1 8.02 2.07 11.15
CA MET A 1 8.23 2.36 9.72
C MET A 1 7.86 1.11 8.93
N PRO A 2 6.89 1.18 8.00
CA PRO A 2 6.27 0.01 7.41
C PRO A 2 7.21 -0.86 6.56
N PHE A 3 8.19 -0.25 5.88
CA PHE A 3 9.10 -0.97 4.98
C PHE A 3 10.44 -1.37 5.61
N ARG A 4 10.61 -1.20 6.93
CA ARG A 4 11.89 -1.47 7.61
C ARG A 4 12.31 -2.94 7.55
N SER A 5 11.37 -3.84 7.27
CA SER A 5 11.60 -5.28 7.12
C SER A 5 12.06 -5.65 5.70
N LEU A 6 11.85 -4.78 4.70
CA LEU A 6 12.31 -5.00 3.32
C LEU A 6 13.79 -4.62 3.25
N SER A 7 14.65 -5.64 3.22
CA SER A 7 16.11 -5.47 3.15
C SER A 7 16.61 -5.38 1.70
N ASP A 8 15.82 -5.88 0.76
CA ASP A 8 16.15 -5.83 -0.67
C ASP A 8 15.67 -4.49 -1.28
N PRO A 9 16.54 -3.76 -2.00
CA PRO A 9 16.19 -2.47 -2.59
C PRO A 9 15.15 -2.58 -3.71
N VAL A 10 15.07 -3.71 -4.41
CA VAL A 10 14.05 -3.96 -5.45
C VAL A 10 12.68 -4.15 -4.79
N ASP A 11 12.62 -4.93 -3.71
CA ASP A 11 11.36 -5.10 -2.96
C ASP A 11 10.90 -3.79 -2.32
N LEU A 12 11.83 -2.97 -1.83
CA LEU A 12 11.50 -1.65 -1.30
C LEU A 12 10.96 -0.70 -2.38
N ALA A 13 11.57 -0.68 -3.57
CA ALA A 13 11.07 0.10 -4.71
C ALA A 13 9.69 -0.40 -5.16
N ARG A 14 9.49 -1.73 -5.25
CA ARG A 14 8.20 -2.34 -5.58
C ARG A 14 7.12 -1.97 -4.57
N ALA A 15 7.43 -2.04 -3.28
CA ALA A 15 6.48 -1.69 -2.23
C ALA A 15 6.13 -0.19 -2.26
N GLN A 16 7.10 0.69 -2.55
CA GLN A 16 6.85 2.12 -2.70
C GLN A 16 5.96 2.41 -3.92
N GLY A 17 6.27 1.85 -5.09
CA GLY A 17 5.46 2.04 -6.30
C GLY A 17 4.04 1.48 -6.14
N ALA A 18 3.91 0.33 -5.49
CA ALA A 18 2.60 -0.26 -5.18
C ALA A 18 1.78 0.62 -4.23
N LEU A 19 2.41 1.23 -3.22
CA LEU A 19 1.75 2.19 -2.32
C LEU A 19 1.21 3.41 -3.08
N GLU A 20 2.00 3.99 -3.97
CA GLU A 20 1.58 5.17 -4.75
C GLU A 20 0.41 4.85 -5.70
N LYS A 21 0.47 3.69 -6.37
CA LYS A 21 -0.61 3.18 -7.21
C LYS A 21 -1.88 2.93 -6.40
N ALA A 22 -1.79 2.16 -5.33
CA ALA A 22 -2.92 1.85 -4.46
C ALA A 22 -3.53 3.11 -3.84
N TRP A 23 -2.70 4.08 -3.44
CA TRP A 23 -3.16 5.36 -2.90
C TRP A 23 -3.98 6.13 -3.93
N THR A 24 -3.54 6.17 -5.19
CA THR A 24 -4.28 6.81 -6.27
C THR A 24 -5.65 6.16 -6.52
N MET A 25 -5.77 4.84 -6.27
CA MET A 25 -7.04 4.11 -6.39
C MET A 25 -8.02 4.37 -5.24
N VAL A 26 -7.55 4.76 -4.05
CA VAL A 26 -8.39 4.91 -2.84
C VAL A 26 -8.55 6.35 -2.35
N LYS A 27 -7.64 7.27 -2.70
CA LYS A 27 -7.63 8.68 -2.22
C LYS A 27 -8.89 9.49 -2.55
N HIS A 28 -9.71 9.02 -3.49
CA HIS A 28 -10.96 9.68 -3.89
C HIS A 28 -12.19 9.06 -3.22
N ALA A 29 -12.03 8.02 -2.39
CA ALA A 29 -13.16 7.27 -1.84
C ALA A 29 -13.81 7.95 -0.62
N GLU A 30 -13.07 8.72 0.19
CA GLU A 30 -13.56 9.21 1.49
C GLU A 30 -13.27 10.72 1.68
N PRO A 31 -14.24 11.61 1.41
CA PRO A 31 -14.08 13.02 1.71
C PRO A 31 -14.14 13.27 3.23
N GLY A 32 -13.04 13.77 3.81
CA GLY A 32 -12.96 14.19 5.22
C GLY A 32 -12.07 13.33 6.11
N ALA A 33 -11.52 12.23 5.60
CA ALA A 33 -10.49 11.46 6.30
C ALA A 33 -9.13 12.15 6.22
N ASP A 34 -8.30 11.92 7.25
CA ASP A 34 -6.93 12.45 7.30
C ASP A 34 -6.04 11.68 6.31
N PRO A 35 -5.61 12.30 5.19
CA PRO A 35 -4.96 11.57 4.10
C PRO A 35 -3.61 11.01 4.50
N GLU A 36 -2.93 11.61 5.48
CA GLU A 36 -1.66 11.11 6.00
C GLU A 36 -1.87 9.83 6.82
N LYS A 37 -2.87 9.78 7.72
CA LYS A 37 -3.21 8.57 8.46
C LYS A 37 -3.67 7.44 7.55
N GLU A 38 -4.49 7.73 6.55
CA GLU A 38 -4.94 6.72 5.59
C GLU A 38 -3.79 6.18 4.74
N ARG A 39 -2.94 7.06 4.22
CA ARG A 39 -1.74 6.65 3.48
C ARG A 39 -0.78 5.84 4.37
N GLN A 40 -0.63 6.22 5.63
CA GLN A 40 0.17 5.49 6.61
C GLN A 40 -0.39 4.07 6.84
N ARG A 41 -1.72 3.94 6.96
CA ARG A 41 -2.41 2.65 7.09
C ARG A 41 -2.22 1.79 5.83
N LEU A 42 -2.38 2.39 4.66
CA LEU A 42 -2.15 1.71 3.39
C LEU A 42 -0.71 1.21 3.26
N ALA A 43 0.28 1.98 3.73
CA ALA A 43 1.68 1.55 3.74
C ALA A 43 1.93 0.30 4.60
N TYR A 44 1.24 0.16 5.74
CA TYR A 44 1.30 -1.07 6.54
C TYR A 44 0.66 -2.26 5.83
N ILE A 45 -0.44 -2.05 5.11
CA ILE A 45 -1.08 -3.09 4.30
C ILE A 45 -0.14 -3.54 3.18
N VAL A 46 0.46 -2.60 2.44
CA VAL A 46 1.41 -2.90 1.38
C VAL A 46 2.61 -3.67 1.92
N ALA A 47 3.18 -3.27 3.06
CA ALA A 47 4.29 -3.98 3.68
C ALA A 47 3.92 -5.44 4.06
N GLY A 48 2.73 -5.67 4.60
CA GLY A 48 2.27 -7.02 4.94
C GLY A 48 1.89 -7.89 3.74
N LEU A 49 1.68 -7.28 2.57
CA LEU A 49 1.37 -7.98 1.32
C LEU A 49 2.59 -8.11 0.40
N ALA A 50 3.69 -7.40 0.68
CA ALA A 50 4.88 -7.34 -0.18
C ALA A 50 5.49 -8.73 -0.42
N GLU A 51 5.49 -9.61 0.58
CA GLU A 51 5.99 -10.99 0.46
C GLU A 51 4.99 -11.94 -0.24
N LEU A 52 3.73 -11.51 -0.41
CA LEU A 52 2.64 -12.33 -0.98
C LEU A 52 2.32 -11.99 -2.44
N ALA A 53 2.83 -10.87 -2.94
CA ALA A 53 2.58 -10.39 -4.28
C ALA A 53 3.78 -10.67 -5.18
N LEU A 54 3.52 -11.17 -6.39
CA LEU A 54 4.57 -11.47 -7.37
C LEU A 54 5.12 -10.19 -8.02
N ASP A 55 4.25 -9.18 -8.19
CA ASP A 55 4.55 -7.96 -8.92
C ASP A 55 3.93 -6.72 -8.25
N GLU A 56 4.43 -5.54 -8.62
CA GLU A 56 3.98 -4.25 -8.11
C GLU A 56 2.46 -4.02 -8.31
N ASP A 57 1.95 -4.36 -9.49
CA ASP A 57 0.55 -4.13 -9.84
C ASP A 57 -0.39 -5.05 -9.05
N GLU A 58 0.01 -6.31 -8.85
CA GLU A 58 -0.73 -7.22 -8.00
C GLU A 58 -0.75 -6.72 -6.54
N LEU A 59 0.41 -6.27 -6.05
CA LEU A 59 0.55 -5.71 -4.70
C LEU A 59 -0.36 -4.49 -4.50
N ALA A 60 -0.39 -3.58 -5.48
CA ALA A 60 -1.22 -2.38 -5.44
C ALA A 60 -2.72 -2.72 -5.39
N ASN A 61 -3.17 -3.61 -6.28
CA ASN A 61 -4.58 -4.01 -6.34
C ASN A 61 -5.03 -4.70 -5.04
N ARG A 62 -4.24 -5.65 -4.54
CA ARG A 62 -4.55 -6.33 -3.27
C ARG A 62 -4.55 -5.36 -2.09
N ALA A 63 -3.60 -4.43 -2.04
CA ALA A 63 -3.55 -3.42 -0.98
C ALA A 63 -4.77 -2.49 -1.00
N ALA A 64 -5.16 -2.00 -2.17
CA ALA A 64 -6.34 -1.16 -2.34
C ALA A 64 -7.63 -1.90 -1.95
N GLU A 65 -7.78 -3.16 -2.35
CA GLU A 65 -8.93 -3.98 -1.97
C GLU A 65 -8.99 -4.20 -0.44
N ARG A 66 -7.84 -4.55 0.17
CA ARG A 66 -7.74 -4.77 1.61
C ARG A 66 -8.01 -3.49 2.41
N PHE A 67 -7.57 -2.34 1.90
CA PHE A 67 -7.84 -1.03 2.48
C PHE A 67 -9.33 -0.73 2.50
N ARG A 68 -10.01 -0.88 1.35
CA ARG A 68 -11.47 -0.68 1.23
C ARG A 68 -12.29 -1.63 2.11
N LYS A 69 -11.86 -2.88 2.27
CA LYS A 69 -12.51 -3.86 3.18
C LYS A 69 -12.31 -3.55 4.66
N SER A 70 -11.35 -2.69 5.01
CA SER A 70 -11.01 -2.36 6.39
C SER A 70 -11.47 -0.96 6.81
N SER A 71 -12.05 -0.17 5.90
CA SER A 71 -12.68 1.12 6.18
C SER A 71 -14.17 0.95 6.44
#